data_AF-A0A0U1DJ67-F1
#
_entry.id   AF-A0A0U1DJ67-F1
#
_cell.length_a   1.000
_cell.length_b   1.000
_cell.length_c   1.000
_cell.angle_alpha   90.00
_cell.angle_beta   90.00
_cell.angle_gamma   90.00
#
_symmetry.space_group_name_H-M   'P 1'
#
loop_
_entity.id
_entity.type
_entity.pdbx_description
1 polymer ?
#
loop_
_entity_poly.entity_id
_entity_poly.type
_entity_poly.pdbx_seq_one_letter_code
_entity_poly.pdbx_strand_id
1 'polypeptide(L)'
;MSRVAGNTLGGSTSPYLRQHADNPVHWREWTPEALAEAASRDVPILLSIGYAACHWCHVMAHESFEDADVAAVLNDGFVCIKVDREERPDLDAVYMNATVALTGQGGWPMTCFLTPDGRPFFCGTYYPKLGFLQLLDAVAETWRDRRDEVERASDQIATELRSMSAGLPGGGARWARSCATTQWPRYCMTRTRPTAGLVVHPSSRPRRCWKACCAITSAPGRCRR
;
A
#
# COMPACT_ATOMS: atom_id res chain seq x y z
N MET A 1 13.77 33.47 -7.95
CA MET A 1 13.97 32.18 -7.28
C MET A 1 12.70 31.89 -6.48
N SER A 2 11.83 31.01 -6.99
CA SER A 2 10.58 30.68 -6.31
C SER A 2 10.91 29.92 -5.04
N ARG A 3 10.55 30.48 -3.88
CA ARG A 3 10.55 29.77 -2.60
C ARG A 3 9.76 28.47 -2.81
N VAL A 4 10.30 27.32 -2.41
CA VAL A 4 9.48 26.09 -2.34
C VAL A 4 8.34 26.42 -1.38
N ALA A 5 7.14 26.52 -1.94
CA ALA A 5 5.95 26.91 -1.22
C ALA A 5 5.67 25.82 -0.18
N GLY A 6 5.41 26.26 1.06
CA GLY A 6 5.07 25.38 2.17
C GLY A 6 3.78 24.61 1.93
N ASN A 7 3.22 24.04 3.00
CA ASN A 7 1.98 23.29 2.93
C ASN A 7 0.85 24.10 2.26
N THR A 8 0.20 23.52 1.25
CA THR A 8 -0.88 24.18 0.49
C THR A 8 -2.27 23.64 0.81
N LEU A 9 -2.39 22.66 1.72
CA LEU A 9 -3.67 22.00 2.00
C LEU A 9 -4.70 22.91 2.67
N GLY A 10 -4.30 24.05 3.22
CA GLY A 10 -5.22 25.06 3.75
C GLY A 10 -6.20 25.60 2.71
N GLY A 11 -5.86 25.52 1.42
CA GLY A 11 -6.74 25.90 0.31
C GLY A 11 -7.67 24.79 -0.21
N SER A 12 -7.54 23.56 0.28
CA SER A 12 -8.31 22.42 -0.22
C SER A 12 -9.79 22.50 0.17
N THR A 13 -10.66 21.92 -0.67
CA THR A 13 -12.09 21.74 -0.35
C THR A 13 -12.33 20.60 0.64
N SER A 14 -11.45 19.61 0.68
CA SER A 14 -11.57 18.45 1.58
C SER A 14 -11.41 18.86 3.04
N PRO A 15 -12.39 18.55 3.90
CA PRO A 15 -12.22 18.67 5.34
C PRO A 15 -11.07 17.81 5.90
N TYR A 16 -10.82 16.63 5.32
CA TYR A 16 -9.72 15.75 5.72
C TYR A 16 -8.37 16.38 5.38
N LEU A 17 -8.18 16.92 4.18
CA LEU A 17 -6.92 17.54 3.80
C LEU A 17 -6.61 18.79 4.62
N ARG A 18 -7.64 19.62 4.89
CA ARG A 18 -7.47 20.81 5.75
C ARG A 18 -7.04 20.49 7.18
N GLN A 19 -7.34 19.31 7.72
CA GLN A 19 -6.84 18.89 9.04
C GLN A 19 -5.31 18.80 9.09
N HIS A 20 -4.66 18.67 7.93
CA HIS A 20 -3.21 18.60 7.82
C HIS A 20 -2.56 19.91 7.35
N ALA A 21 -3.31 21.01 7.29
CA ALA A 21 -2.82 22.29 6.76
C ALA A 21 -1.69 22.90 7.61
N ASP A 22 -1.68 22.63 8.91
CA ASP A 22 -0.69 23.16 9.86
C ASP A 22 0.51 22.21 10.07
N ASN A 23 0.50 21.04 9.43
CA ASN A 23 1.63 20.13 9.50
C ASN A 23 2.89 20.78 8.89
N PRO A 24 4.08 20.58 9.50
CA PRO A 24 5.35 21.11 8.99
C PRO A 24 5.77 20.47 7.65
N VAL A 25 5.19 19.32 7.29
CA VAL A 25 5.37 18.73 5.96
C VAL A 25 4.73 19.63 4.91
N HIS A 26 5.44 19.90 3.81
CA HIS A 26 5.00 20.72 2.68
C HIS A 26 4.00 19.95 1.79
N TRP A 27 2.88 19.55 2.37
CA TRP A 27 1.85 18.80 1.67
C TRP A 27 1.27 19.56 0.49
N ARG A 28 1.12 18.84 -0.62
CA ARG A 28 0.40 19.25 -1.83
C ARG A 28 -0.79 18.34 -2.09
N GLU A 29 -1.77 18.85 -2.82
CA GLU A 29 -2.82 18.02 -3.42
C GLU A 29 -2.29 17.32 -4.67
N TRP A 30 -2.94 16.22 -5.08
CA TRP A 30 -2.61 15.54 -6.33
C TRP A 30 -2.95 16.44 -7.53
N THR A 31 -1.93 17.04 -8.12
CA THR A 31 -2.04 18.01 -9.22
C THR A 31 -0.90 17.80 -10.21
N PRO A 32 -1.09 18.14 -11.51
CA PRO A 32 0.00 18.14 -12.49
C PRO A 32 1.20 18.97 -12.04
N GLU A 33 0.96 20.07 -11.33
CA GLU A 33 1.99 20.96 -10.80
C GLU A 33 2.84 20.27 -9.72
N ALA A 34 2.24 19.46 -8.84
CA ALA A 34 2.98 18.68 -7.85
C ALA A 34 3.85 17.60 -8.51
N LEU A 35 3.34 16.92 -9.55
CA LEU A 35 4.11 15.95 -10.32
C LEU A 35 5.28 16.63 -11.06
N ALA A 36 5.02 17.78 -11.67
CA ALA A 36 6.05 18.58 -12.33
C ALA A 36 7.09 19.12 -11.34
N GLU A 37 6.70 19.46 -10.12
CA GLU A 37 7.62 19.84 -9.04
C GLU A 37 8.58 18.68 -8.73
N ALA A 38 8.07 17.45 -8.60
CA ALA A 38 8.88 16.27 -8.34
C ALA A 38 9.88 16.01 -9.47
N ALA A 39 9.44 16.16 -10.72
CA ALA A 39 10.28 16.00 -11.89
C ALA A 39 11.37 17.09 -11.97
N SER A 40 11.01 18.34 -11.70
CA SER A 40 11.93 19.48 -11.70
C SER A 40 13.01 19.37 -10.61
N ARG A 41 12.61 18.89 -9.43
CA ARG A 41 13.51 18.66 -8.29
C ARG A 41 14.32 17.36 -8.41
N ASP A 42 13.95 16.48 -9.33
CA ASP A 42 14.44 15.09 -9.45
C ASP A 42 14.40 14.33 -8.11
N VAL A 43 13.25 14.39 -7.45
CA VAL A 43 12.98 13.67 -6.19
C VAL A 43 11.76 12.77 -6.35
N PRO A 44 11.67 11.66 -5.60
CA PRO A 44 10.48 10.83 -5.62
C PRO A 44 9.30 11.56 -4.96
N ILE A 45 8.11 11.03 -5.22
CA ILE A 45 6.88 11.47 -4.56
C ILE A 45 6.62 10.56 -3.37
N LEU A 46 6.32 11.14 -2.22
CA LEU A 46 5.63 10.43 -1.14
C LEU A 46 4.14 10.71 -1.25
N LEU A 47 3.35 9.70 -1.59
CA LEU A 47 1.90 9.76 -1.65
C LEU A 47 1.29 9.16 -0.37
N SER A 48 0.51 9.96 0.34
CA SER A 48 -0.25 9.55 1.52
C SER A 48 -1.76 9.64 1.26
N ILE A 49 -2.43 8.50 1.16
CA ILE A 49 -3.90 8.43 0.96
C ILE A 49 -4.59 8.07 2.28
N GLY A 50 -5.63 8.82 2.63
CA GLY A 50 -6.44 8.58 3.81
C GLY A 50 -7.86 9.15 3.70
N TYR A 51 -8.56 9.19 4.83
CA TYR A 51 -9.90 9.76 4.99
C TYR A 51 -10.15 10.15 6.44
N ALA A 52 -11.15 11.01 6.68
CA ALA A 52 -11.39 11.61 8.00
C ALA A 52 -11.71 10.62 9.13
N ALA A 53 -12.32 9.47 8.83
CA ALA A 53 -12.67 8.47 9.84
C ALA A 53 -11.58 7.37 10.04
N CYS A 54 -10.41 7.54 9.43
CA CYS A 54 -9.31 6.58 9.50
C CYS A 54 -8.50 6.72 10.80
N HIS A 55 -8.66 5.79 11.73
CA HIS A 55 -7.92 5.81 13.00
C HIS A 55 -6.40 5.86 12.81
N TRP A 56 -5.84 4.94 12.02
CA TRP A 56 -4.39 4.85 11.82
C TRP A 56 -3.81 6.02 11.02
N CYS A 57 -4.63 6.72 10.24
CA CYS A 57 -4.21 7.93 9.53
C CYS A 57 -3.94 9.07 10.52
N HIS A 58 -4.80 9.20 11.55
CA HIS A 58 -4.57 10.18 12.62
C HIS A 58 -3.37 9.81 13.48
N VAL A 59 -3.21 8.52 13.82
CA VAL A 59 -2.03 8.05 14.60
C VAL A 59 -0.73 8.37 13.86
N MET A 60 -0.62 8.00 12.58
CA MET A 60 0.58 8.28 11.80
C MET A 60 0.82 9.78 11.60
N ALA A 61 -0.25 10.57 11.44
CA ALA A 61 -0.12 12.01 11.34
C ALA A 61 0.47 12.62 12.61
N HIS A 62 -0.07 12.24 13.76
CA HIS A 62 0.41 12.75 15.05
C HIS A 62 1.83 12.30 15.37
N GLU A 63 2.17 11.03 15.13
CA GLU A 63 3.49 10.49 15.45
C GLU A 63 4.59 10.95 14.49
N SER A 64 4.24 11.21 13.23
CA SER A 64 5.23 11.42 12.16
C SER A 64 5.03 12.72 11.39
N PHE A 65 3.84 12.99 10.86
CA PHE A 65 3.66 14.14 9.96
C PHE A 65 3.55 15.49 10.67
N GLU A 66 3.32 15.51 11.99
CA GLU A 66 3.36 16.71 12.84
C GLU A 66 4.77 16.98 13.41
N ASP A 67 5.68 16.02 13.30
CA ASP A 67 7.03 16.09 13.85
C ASP A 67 7.99 16.87 12.93
N ALA A 68 8.69 17.85 13.48
CA ALA A 68 9.55 18.74 12.71
C ALA A 68 10.76 18.03 12.08
N ASP A 69 11.33 17.03 12.75
CA ASP A 69 12.50 16.30 12.25
C ASP A 69 12.10 15.40 11.07
N VAL A 70 10.97 14.69 11.20
CA VAL A 70 10.41 13.88 10.10
C VAL A 70 10.04 14.79 8.92
N ALA A 71 9.42 15.93 9.18
CA ALA A 71 9.05 16.89 8.15
C ALA A 71 10.27 17.47 7.42
N ALA A 72 11.38 17.72 8.11
CA ALA A 72 12.61 18.18 7.48
C ALA A 72 13.14 17.15 6.46
N VAL A 73 13.16 15.86 6.83
CA VAL A 73 13.58 14.77 5.93
C VAL A 73 12.63 14.67 4.73
N LEU A 74 11.33 14.74 4.97
CA LEU A 74 10.31 14.69 3.92
C LEU A 74 10.43 15.87 2.94
N ASN A 75 10.53 17.09 3.46
CA ASN A 75 10.53 18.29 2.66
C ASN A 75 11.78 18.40 1.76
N ASP A 76 12.92 17.91 2.24
CA ASP A 76 14.18 17.89 1.48
C ASP A 76 14.14 16.81 0.39
N GLY A 77 13.82 15.58 0.78
CA GLY A 77 13.97 14.40 -0.08
C GLY A 77 12.78 14.07 -0.98
N PHE A 78 11.61 14.72 -0.80
CA PHE A 78 10.38 14.30 -1.47
C PHE A 78 9.50 15.49 -1.89
N VAL A 79 8.65 15.24 -2.87
CA VAL A 79 7.39 15.97 -3.01
C VAL A 79 6.30 15.18 -2.29
N CYS A 80 5.76 15.75 -1.23
CA CYS A 80 4.76 15.09 -0.39
C CYS A 80 3.35 15.43 -0.87
N ILE A 81 2.62 14.42 -1.33
CA ILE A 81 1.24 14.55 -1.82
C ILE A 81 0.29 13.86 -0.84
N LYS A 82 -0.75 14.59 -0.42
CA LYS A 82 -1.82 14.04 0.42
C LYS A 82 -3.10 13.93 -0.41
N VAL A 83 -3.80 12.81 -0.28
CA VAL A 83 -5.04 12.54 -1.02
C VAL A 83 -6.13 12.10 -0.06
N ASP A 84 -7.28 12.74 -0.21
CA ASP A 84 -8.54 12.27 0.36
C ASP A 84 -9.17 11.24 -0.57
N ARG A 85 -9.31 10.00 -0.13
CA ARG A 85 -9.98 8.97 -0.93
C ARG A 85 -11.46 9.26 -1.16
N GLU A 86 -12.10 10.05 -0.30
CA GLU A 86 -13.52 10.38 -0.45
C GLU A 86 -13.73 11.34 -1.62
N GLU A 87 -12.77 12.23 -1.88
CA GLU A 87 -12.77 13.11 -3.07
C GLU A 87 -12.13 12.44 -4.30
N ARG A 88 -11.13 11.56 -4.11
CA ARG A 88 -10.36 10.89 -5.17
C ARG A 88 -10.35 9.36 -5.05
N PRO A 89 -11.51 8.69 -5.15
CA PRO A 89 -11.59 7.23 -5.10
C PRO A 89 -10.90 6.55 -6.29
N ASP A 90 -10.71 7.29 -7.39
CA ASP A 90 -9.95 6.86 -8.56
C ASP A 90 -8.46 6.62 -8.23
N LEU A 91 -7.83 7.56 -7.52
CA LEU A 91 -6.45 7.41 -7.07
C LEU A 91 -6.34 6.32 -6.00
N ASP A 92 -7.27 6.32 -5.04
CA ASP A 92 -7.34 5.30 -3.99
C ASP A 92 -7.35 3.88 -4.58
N ALA A 93 -8.20 3.62 -5.58
CA ALA A 93 -8.29 2.31 -6.22
C ALA A 93 -6.98 1.88 -6.91
N VAL A 94 -6.34 2.79 -7.65
CA VAL A 94 -5.08 2.50 -8.37
C VAL A 94 -3.97 2.13 -7.38
N TYR A 95 -3.77 2.96 -6.35
CA TYR A 95 -2.68 2.73 -5.39
C TYR A 95 -3.00 1.62 -4.39
N MET A 96 -4.28 1.34 -4.11
CA MET A 96 -4.68 0.18 -3.32
C MET A 96 -4.34 -1.12 -4.06
N ASN A 97 -4.61 -1.20 -5.36
CA ASN A 97 -4.22 -2.34 -6.18
C ASN A 97 -2.69 -2.52 -6.18
N ALA A 98 -1.93 -1.43 -6.28
CA ALA A 98 -0.46 -1.48 -6.21
C ALA A 98 0.03 -1.99 -4.85
N THR A 99 -0.58 -1.51 -3.77
CA THR A 99 -0.27 -1.91 -2.39
C THR A 99 -0.55 -3.39 -2.16
N VAL A 100 -1.70 -3.89 -2.62
CA VAL A 100 -2.06 -5.31 -2.53
C VAL A 100 -1.12 -6.17 -3.38
N ALA A 101 -0.77 -5.73 -4.60
CA ALA A 101 0.15 -6.46 -5.46
C ALA A 101 1.56 -6.60 -4.84
N LEU A 102 2.04 -5.55 -4.17
CA LEU A 102 3.38 -5.55 -3.55
C LEU A 102 3.44 -6.21 -2.18
N THR A 103 2.40 -6.04 -1.36
CA THR A 103 2.44 -6.43 0.05
C THR A 103 1.54 -7.63 0.37
N GLY A 104 0.71 -8.06 -0.57
CA GLY A 104 -0.30 -9.12 -0.40
C GLY A 104 -1.54 -8.69 0.38
N GLN A 105 -1.57 -7.45 0.90
CA GLN A 105 -2.67 -6.89 1.68
C GLN A 105 -2.80 -5.38 1.43
N GLY A 106 -3.89 -4.79 1.91
CA GLY A 106 -4.18 -3.38 1.70
C GLY A 106 -4.74 -2.74 2.96
N GLY A 107 -4.79 -1.41 2.99
CA GLY A 107 -5.35 -0.65 4.10
C GLY A 107 -4.96 0.81 4.06
N TRP A 108 -5.50 1.57 5.02
CA TRP A 108 -5.20 2.98 5.23
C TRP A 108 -4.54 3.19 6.60
N PRO A 109 -3.62 4.17 6.76
CA PRO A 109 -3.12 5.08 5.73
C PRO A 109 -2.35 4.31 4.66
N MET A 110 -2.48 4.74 3.41
CA MET A 110 -1.71 4.18 2.31
C MET A 110 -0.49 5.06 2.08
N THR A 111 0.70 4.49 2.19
CA THR A 111 1.98 5.20 2.01
C THR A 111 2.68 4.61 0.80
N CYS A 112 2.71 5.36 -0.31
CA CYS A 112 3.28 4.92 -1.57
C CYS A 112 4.43 5.86 -1.98
N PHE A 113 5.52 5.29 -2.46
CA PHE A 113 6.61 6.05 -3.07
C PHE A 113 6.56 5.88 -4.57
N LEU A 114 6.53 7.01 -5.27
CA LEU A 114 6.30 7.06 -6.71
C LEU A 114 7.45 7.77 -7.42
N THR A 115 7.67 7.40 -8.66
CA THR A 115 8.42 8.23 -9.61
C THR A 115 7.66 9.55 -9.88
N PRO A 116 8.33 10.61 -10.38
CA PRO A 116 7.69 11.87 -10.74
C PRO A 116 6.52 11.75 -11.74
N ASP A 117 6.51 10.71 -12.58
CA ASP A 117 5.40 10.41 -13.49
C ASP A 117 4.27 9.58 -12.86
N GLY A 118 4.34 9.34 -11.54
CA GLY A 118 3.27 8.73 -10.74
C GLY A 118 3.26 7.20 -10.72
N ARG A 119 4.30 6.51 -11.24
CA ARG A 119 4.38 5.05 -11.13
C ARG A 119 4.86 4.67 -9.72
N PRO A 120 4.16 3.78 -9.01
CA PRO A 120 4.62 3.31 -7.70
C PRO A 120 5.82 2.37 -7.86
N PHE A 121 6.82 2.51 -6.99
CA PHE A 121 7.92 1.55 -6.87
C PHE A 121 8.01 0.90 -5.48
N PHE A 122 7.34 1.48 -4.48
CA PHE A 122 7.22 0.92 -3.15
C PHE A 122 5.87 1.31 -2.54
N CYS A 123 5.23 0.39 -1.84
CA CYS A 123 3.96 0.62 -1.15
C CYS A 123 3.98 -0.01 0.25
N GLY A 124 3.27 0.63 1.15
CA GLY A 124 2.97 0.12 2.47
C GLY A 124 1.75 0.82 3.06
N THR A 125 1.45 0.47 4.31
CA THR A 125 0.35 1.07 5.03
C THR A 125 0.86 2.01 6.12
N TYR A 126 0.75 1.57 7.37
CA TYR A 126 1.21 2.27 8.55
C TYR A 126 2.67 1.98 8.85
N TYR A 127 3.43 3.02 9.19
CA TYR A 127 4.80 2.91 9.68
C TYR A 127 4.95 3.68 11.00
N PRO A 128 5.44 3.05 12.08
CA PRO A 128 5.86 3.77 13.28
C PRO A 128 7.01 4.74 12.97
N LYS A 129 7.09 5.88 13.68
CA LYS A 129 8.06 6.97 13.42
C LYS A 129 9.49 6.51 13.10
N LEU A 130 10.09 5.67 13.96
CA LEU A 130 11.48 5.22 13.78
C LEU A 130 11.66 4.38 12.50
N GLY A 131 10.74 3.47 12.24
CA GLY A 131 10.77 2.66 11.02
C GLY A 131 10.48 3.49 9.77
N PHE A 132 9.65 4.53 9.90
CA PHE A 132 9.35 5.45 8.83
C PHE A 132 10.59 6.28 8.45
N LEU A 133 11.33 6.83 9.41
CA LEU A 133 12.59 7.55 9.14
C LEU A 133 13.64 6.67 8.43
N GLN A 134 13.80 5.42 8.87
CA GLN A 134 14.69 4.45 8.22
C GLN A 134 14.26 4.15 6.79
N LEU A 135 12.95 4.03 6.56
CA LEU A 135 12.39 3.82 5.23
C LEU A 135 12.63 5.03 4.32
N LEU A 136 12.41 6.26 4.82
CA LEU A 136 12.65 7.48 4.06
C LEU A 136 14.11 7.60 3.60
N ASP A 137 15.06 7.32 4.50
CA ASP A 137 16.48 7.32 4.19
C ASP A 137 16.83 6.28 3.12
N ALA A 138 16.37 5.04 3.29
CA ALA A 138 16.60 3.96 2.33
C ALA A 138 15.99 4.25 0.95
N VAL A 139 14.80 4.86 0.89
CA VAL A 139 14.16 5.25 -0.37
C VAL A 139 14.95 6.37 -1.04
N ALA A 140 15.35 7.41 -0.29
CA ALA A 140 16.11 8.54 -0.83
C ALA A 140 17.48 8.10 -1.35
N GLU A 141 18.19 7.21 -0.63
CA GLU A 141 19.45 6.60 -1.08
C GLU A 141 19.24 5.78 -2.36
N THR A 142 18.22 4.90 -2.38
CA THR A 142 17.94 4.06 -3.55
C THR A 142 17.59 4.91 -4.77
N TRP A 143 16.84 6.01 -4.58
CA TRP A 143 16.52 6.95 -5.64
C TRP A 143 17.77 7.58 -6.27
N ARG A 144 18.69 8.07 -5.43
CA ARG A 144 19.92 8.75 -5.88
C ARG A 144 20.92 7.79 -6.51
N ASP A 145 21.14 6.65 -5.85
CA ASP A 145 22.31 5.82 -6.11
C ASP A 145 21.96 4.59 -6.98
N ARG A 146 20.67 4.22 -7.06
CA ARG A 146 20.18 3.00 -7.73
C ARG A 146 18.91 3.26 -8.54
N ARG A 147 18.88 4.39 -9.27
CA ARG A 147 17.68 4.82 -10.04
C ARG A 147 17.15 3.76 -11.01
N ASP A 148 18.03 3.00 -11.67
CA ASP A 148 17.63 1.93 -12.59
C ASP A 148 16.87 0.78 -11.91
N GLU A 149 17.10 0.53 -10.61
CA GLU A 149 16.31 -0.43 -9.82
C GLU A 149 14.90 0.10 -9.59
N VAL A 150 14.77 1.39 -9.28
CA VAL A 150 13.48 2.05 -9.06
C VAL A 150 12.62 2.04 -10.33
N GLU A 151 13.20 2.38 -11.48
CA GLU A 151 12.48 2.39 -12.75
C GLU A 151 12.01 0.98 -13.15
N ARG A 152 12.86 -0.04 -12.98
CA ARG A 152 12.47 -1.43 -13.23
C ARG A 152 11.38 -1.93 -12.31
N ALA A 153 11.44 -1.59 -11.02
CA ALA A 153 10.39 -1.94 -10.07
C ALA A 153 9.06 -1.28 -10.48
N SER A 154 9.10 0.01 -10.84
CA SER A 154 7.94 0.77 -11.32
C SER A 154 7.29 0.14 -12.55
N ASP A 155 8.09 -0.28 -13.53
CA ASP A 155 7.60 -0.90 -14.76
C ASP A 155 6.95 -2.27 -14.53
N GLN A 156 7.52 -3.06 -13.62
CA GLN A 156 6.95 -4.35 -13.22
C GLN A 156 5.57 -4.16 -12.59
N ILE A 157 5.46 -3.24 -11.62
CA ILE A 157 4.18 -2.95 -10.94
C ILE A 157 3.16 -2.41 -11.93
N ALA A 158 3.55 -1.46 -12.79
CA ALA A 158 2.66 -0.91 -13.80
C ALA A 158 2.15 -2.00 -14.78
N THR A 159 2.98 -2.99 -15.08
CA THR A 159 2.58 -4.13 -15.92
C THR A 159 1.56 -5.02 -15.22
N GLU A 160 1.75 -5.31 -13.94
CA GLU A 160 0.78 -6.09 -13.16
C GLU A 160 -0.56 -5.35 -12.99
N LEU A 161 -0.53 -4.04 -12.76
CA LEU A 161 -1.77 -3.25 -12.68
C LEU A 161 -2.57 -3.27 -13.99
N ARG A 162 -1.88 -3.24 -15.14
CA ARG A 162 -2.51 -3.40 -16.45
C ARG A 162 -3.09 -4.81 -16.64
N SER A 163 -2.40 -5.85 -16.19
CA SER A 163 -2.86 -7.24 -16.30
C SER A 163 -4.14 -7.46 -15.48
N MET A 164 -4.19 -6.93 -14.26
CA MET A 164 -5.38 -6.96 -13.39
C MET A 164 -6.57 -6.23 -14.03
N SER A 165 -6.32 -5.10 -14.68
CA SER A 165 -7.37 -4.30 -15.34
C SER A 165 -7.89 -4.97 -16.61
N ALA A 166 -7.02 -5.65 -17.37
CA ALA A 166 -7.38 -6.37 -18.59
C ALA A 166 -8.17 -7.67 -18.34
N GLY A 167 -8.08 -8.24 -17.14
CA GLY A 167 -8.81 -9.43 -16.71
C GLY A 167 -10.30 -9.21 -16.38
N LEU A 168 -10.80 -7.97 -16.46
CA LEU A 168 -12.20 -7.64 -16.23
C LEU A 168 -12.92 -7.44 -17.58
N PRO A 169 -13.79 -8.38 -18.03
CA PRO A 169 -14.72 -8.07 -19.10
C PRO A 169 -15.67 -6.97 -18.60
N GLY A 170 -15.72 -5.84 -19.32
CA GLY A 170 -16.69 -4.78 -19.04
C GLY A 170 -18.12 -5.34 -19.02
N GLY A 171 -18.81 -5.19 -17.89
CA GLY A 171 -20.19 -5.66 -17.76
C GLY A 171 -20.68 -5.58 -16.33
N GLY A 172 -21.67 -4.72 -16.10
CA GLY A 172 -22.21 -4.40 -14.78
C GLY A 172 -22.71 -5.60 -13.95
N ALA A 173 -22.83 -5.33 -12.66
CA ALA A 173 -23.65 -6.03 -11.66
C ALA A 173 -24.09 -7.46 -12.03
N ARG A 174 -23.21 -8.43 -11.80
CA ARG A 174 -23.58 -9.83 -11.61
C ARG A 174 -22.80 -10.47 -10.45
N TRP A 175 -22.63 -9.75 -9.34
CA TRP A 175 -22.35 -10.41 -8.04
C TRP A 175 -23.64 -10.86 -7.33
N ALA A 176 -24.82 -10.50 -7.86
CA ALA A 176 -26.11 -11.06 -7.45
C ALA A 176 -26.56 -12.16 -8.42
N ARG A 177 -25.99 -13.36 -8.31
CA ARG A 177 -26.58 -14.68 -8.60
C ARG A 177 -25.50 -15.78 -8.49
N SER A 178 -24.98 -15.97 -7.28
CA SER A 178 -24.53 -17.29 -6.84
C SER A 178 -24.76 -17.41 -5.33
N CYS A 179 -26.04 -17.26 -4.96
CA CYS A 179 -26.56 -17.68 -3.67
C CYS A 179 -28.05 -18.04 -3.84
N ALA A 180 -28.37 -18.88 -4.83
CA ALA A 180 -29.73 -19.39 -5.03
C ALA A 180 -29.77 -20.66 -5.91
N THR A 181 -28.83 -21.59 -5.76
CA THR A 181 -29.01 -22.97 -6.28
C THR A 181 -28.00 -23.90 -5.63
N THR A 182 -28.26 -24.26 -4.38
CA THR A 182 -28.23 -25.65 -3.90
C THR A 182 -28.88 -25.61 -2.52
N GLN A 183 -30.08 -26.15 -2.47
CA GLN A 183 -30.91 -26.35 -1.30
C GLN A 183 -30.08 -26.94 -0.14
N TRP A 184 -29.89 -26.17 0.93
CA TRP A 184 -29.42 -26.71 2.21
C TRP A 184 -30.37 -27.83 2.65
N PRO A 185 -29.89 -29.06 2.91
CA PRO A 185 -30.69 -30.05 3.60
C PRO A 185 -30.83 -29.63 5.07
N ARG A 186 -32.08 -29.41 5.48
CA ARG A 186 -32.48 -29.37 6.89
C ARG A 186 -31.94 -30.60 7.62
N TYR A 187 -31.47 -30.36 8.84
CA TYR A 187 -31.14 -31.37 9.84
C TYR A 187 -32.17 -32.52 9.91
N CYS A 188 -31.64 -33.73 10.08
CA CYS A 188 -32.33 -35.00 10.29
C CYS A 188 -33.45 -34.96 11.34
N MET A 189 -34.60 -35.52 10.98
CA MET A 189 -35.31 -36.48 11.84
C MET A 189 -35.94 -37.56 10.95
N THR A 190 -35.28 -38.71 10.82
CA THR A 190 -35.95 -40.01 10.72
C THR A 190 -34.99 -41.12 11.17
N ARG A 191 -35.53 -41.96 12.06
CA ARG A 191 -34.98 -43.23 12.55
C ARG A 191 -34.88 -44.23 11.39
N THR A 192 -33.74 -44.92 11.24
CA THR A 192 -33.63 -46.40 11.17
C THR A 192 -32.16 -46.84 11.04
N ARG A 193 -31.83 -47.93 11.75
CA ARG A 193 -30.56 -48.69 11.85
C ARG A 193 -30.41 -49.68 10.65
N PRO A 194 -29.39 -50.58 10.58
CA PRO A 194 -27.95 -50.50 10.89
C PRO A 194 -27.04 -51.16 9.80
N THR A 195 -25.73 -51.17 10.08
CA THR A 195 -24.65 -52.11 9.66
C THR A 195 -23.77 -51.83 8.42
N ALA A 196 -22.52 -52.27 8.61
CA ALA A 196 -21.40 -52.49 7.69
C ALA A 196 -20.48 -51.28 7.43
N GLY A 197 -19.30 -51.36 8.05
CA GLY A 197 -18.24 -50.35 7.96
C GLY A 197 -17.39 -50.46 6.71
N LEU A 198 -16.47 -49.51 6.57
CA LEU A 198 -15.22 -49.69 5.85
C LEU A 198 -14.16 -48.70 6.36
N VAL A 199 -12.93 -49.17 6.29
CA VAL A 199 -11.68 -48.69 6.86
C VAL A 199 -11.18 -47.38 6.23
N VAL A 200 -10.57 -46.50 7.02
CA VAL A 200 -9.87 -45.29 6.57
C VAL A 200 -8.37 -45.59 6.44
N HIS A 201 -7.81 -45.42 5.24
CA HIS A 201 -6.37 -45.33 5.01
C HIS A 201 -5.96 -43.85 4.79
N PRO A 202 -4.85 -43.37 5.38
CA PRO A 202 -4.36 -42.02 5.16
C PRO A 202 -3.50 -41.97 3.90
N SER A 203 -3.93 -41.19 2.90
CA SER A 203 -3.11 -40.89 1.73
C SER A 203 -2.27 -39.62 1.93
N SER A 204 -1.06 -39.72 1.39
CA SER A 204 0.11 -38.86 1.47
C SER A 204 0.00 -37.50 0.74
N ARG A 205 0.44 -36.43 1.44
CA ARG A 205 1.33 -35.29 1.06
C ARG A 205 1.59 -35.00 -0.45
N PRO A 206 1.85 -33.73 -0.88
CA PRO A 206 2.93 -32.93 -0.29
C PRO A 206 2.82 -31.39 -0.22
N ARG A 207 3.48 -30.86 0.82
CA ARG A 207 3.92 -29.47 0.99
C ARG A 207 5.12 -29.18 0.08
N ARG A 208 5.06 -28.19 -0.81
CA ARG A 208 6.22 -27.43 -1.34
C ARG A 208 5.75 -26.07 -1.86
N CYS A 209 6.14 -24.99 -1.18
CA CYS A 209 6.48 -23.66 -1.72
C CYS A 209 6.51 -22.63 -0.58
N TRP A 210 7.53 -22.72 0.28
CA TRP A 210 7.97 -21.58 1.09
C TRP A 210 9.36 -21.87 1.65
N LYS A 211 10.38 -21.62 0.82
CA LYS A 211 11.79 -21.47 1.22
C LYS A 211 12.49 -20.59 0.18
N ALA A 212 12.33 -19.27 0.32
CA ALA A 212 13.20 -18.27 -0.31
C ALA A 212 12.95 -16.88 0.32
N CYS A 213 13.17 -16.75 1.64
CA CYS A 213 13.43 -15.48 2.31
C CYS A 213 13.80 -15.77 3.75
N CYS A 214 15.08 -16.06 4.00
CA CYS A 214 15.75 -15.98 5.31
C CYS A 214 17.18 -16.48 5.13
N ALA A 215 18.09 -15.60 4.73
CA ALA A 215 19.52 -15.91 4.70
C ALA A 215 20.41 -14.66 4.70
N ILE A 216 20.27 -13.73 5.65
CA ILE A 216 21.38 -12.85 6.07
C ILE A 216 21.24 -12.55 7.57
N THR A 217 21.79 -13.42 8.41
CA THR A 217 22.56 -13.04 9.62
C THR A 217 23.30 -14.29 10.09
N SER A 218 24.59 -14.32 9.82
CA SER A 218 25.51 -15.37 10.25
C SER A 218 26.07 -15.02 11.63
N ALA A 219 25.94 -15.92 12.61
CA ALA A 219 26.96 -16.18 13.64
C ALA A 219 26.71 -17.52 14.36
N PRO A 220 27.76 -18.25 14.81
CA PRO A 220 27.75 -19.70 14.93
C PRO A 220 27.57 -20.23 16.36
N GLY A 221 26.97 -21.42 16.53
CA GLY A 221 26.86 -22.02 17.86
C GLY A 221 26.27 -23.43 17.94
N ARG A 222 27.15 -24.43 17.74
CA ARG A 222 27.18 -25.79 18.34
C ARG A 222 26.13 -26.86 17.97
N CYS A 223 26.69 -27.93 17.40
CA CYS A 223 26.28 -29.33 17.41
C CYS A 223 25.64 -29.83 18.73
N ARG A 224 24.66 -30.75 18.63
CA ARG A 224 24.89 -32.21 18.77
C ARG A 224 23.61 -33.03 18.53
N ARG A 225 23.83 -34.08 17.73
CA ARG A 225 23.17 -35.40 17.57
C ARG A 225 21.67 -35.48 17.32
#